data_AF-A0A384L3H5-F1
#
_entry.id   AF-A0A384L3H5-F1
#
_cell.length_a   1.000
_cell.length_b   1.000
_cell.length_c   1.000
_cell.angle_alpha   90.00
_cell.angle_beta   90.00
_cell.angle_gamma   90.00
#
_symmetry.space_group_name_H-M   'P 1'
#
loop_
_entity.id
_entity.type
_entity.pdbx_description
1 polymer ?
#
loop_
_entity_poly.entity_id
_entity_poly.type
_entity_poly.pdbx_seq_one_letter_code
_entity_poly.pdbx_strand_id
1 'polypeptide(L)'
;MKKNNHVYMAFVLITTLVLFAYPSLADDEKPLIDPNIDLDSTFARSPSTSEYNIDMLNKQSTELVQFAGTCAGLMGGEKCSDQVMSEILQNIPTSRYCCLKMIIYGQECHMVLRNLLFQTYYYKPFASKGRPRILKVWNRCSAEVGGF
;
A
#
# COMPACT_ATOMS: atom_id res chain seq x y z
N MET A 1 22.04 -9.39 49.93
CA MET A 1 21.04 -9.86 48.95
C MET A 1 21.12 -11.37 48.84
N LYS A 2 20.17 -12.11 49.41
CA LYS A 2 20.16 -13.59 49.41
C LYS A 2 19.51 -14.03 48.09
N LYS A 3 20.29 -14.58 47.14
CA LYS A 3 19.73 -15.13 45.90
C LYS A 3 18.82 -16.30 46.28
N ASN A 4 17.53 -16.22 45.92
CA ASN A 4 16.57 -17.31 46.16
C ASN A 4 16.93 -18.48 45.25
N ASN A 5 17.72 -19.42 45.79
CA ASN A 5 18.16 -20.63 45.10
C ASN A 5 16.99 -21.41 44.50
N HIS A 6 15.81 -21.39 45.13
CA HIS A 6 14.61 -22.03 44.59
C HIS A 6 14.11 -21.44 43.26
N VAL A 7 14.21 -20.11 43.10
CA VAL A 7 13.79 -19.46 41.85
C VAL A 7 14.78 -19.80 40.74
N TYR A 8 16.08 -19.73 41.03
CA TYR A 8 17.12 -20.09 40.06
C TYR A 8 17.03 -21.56 39.64
N MET A 9 16.83 -22.47 40.59
CA MET A 9 16.66 -23.89 40.29
C MET A 9 15.38 -24.18 39.49
N ALA A 10 14.28 -23.46 39.76
CA ALA A 10 13.06 -23.56 38.96
C ALA A 10 13.27 -23.11 37.51
N PHE A 11 14.01 -22.02 37.29
CA PHE A 11 14.35 -21.58 35.93
C PHE A 11 15.19 -22.61 35.18
N VAL A 12 16.20 -23.21 35.84
CA VAL A 12 17.04 -24.25 35.21
C VAL A 12 16.24 -25.51 34.88
N LEU A 13 15.29 -25.90 35.73
CA LEU A 13 14.40 -27.03 35.45
C LEU A 13 13.45 -26.75 34.29
N ILE A 14 12.91 -25.54 34.20
CA ILE A 14 12.03 -25.15 33.09
C ILE A 14 12.82 -25.11 31.77
N THR A 15 14.01 -24.52 31.75
CA THR A 15 14.82 -24.45 30.52
C THR A 15 15.27 -25.83 30.05
N THR A 16 15.65 -26.72 30.97
CA THR A 16 15.99 -28.11 30.63
C THR A 16 14.79 -28.87 30.10
N LEU A 17 13.61 -28.76 30.73
CA LEU A 17 12.38 -29.39 30.23
C LEU A 17 11.98 -28.88 28.83
N VAL A 18 12.11 -27.58 28.57
CA VAL A 18 11.87 -26.99 27.24
C VAL A 18 12.86 -27.52 26.22
N LEU A 19 14.15 -27.63 26.55
CA LEU A 19 15.16 -28.17 25.64
C LEU A 19 14.97 -29.68 25.37
N PHE A 20 14.50 -30.45 26.35
CA PHE A 20 14.15 -31.87 26.15
C PHE A 20 12.87 -32.08 25.34
N ALA A 21 11.86 -31.22 25.52
CA ALA A 21 10.60 -31.30 24.78
C ALA A 21 10.73 -30.82 23.33
N TYR A 22 11.68 -29.90 23.09
CA TYR A 22 11.94 -29.30 21.79
C TYR A 22 13.44 -29.43 21.44
N PRO A 23 13.92 -30.64 21.11
CA PRO A 23 15.32 -30.83 20.70
C PRO A 23 15.68 -30.02 19.44
N SER A 24 14.69 -29.60 18.66
CA SER A 24 14.83 -28.66 17.53
C SER A 24 15.25 -27.24 17.93
N LEU A 25 15.22 -26.87 19.21
CA LEU A 25 15.79 -25.61 19.71
C LEU A 25 17.30 -25.71 19.97
N ALA A 26 17.84 -26.93 20.06
CA ALA A 26 19.26 -27.21 20.25
C ALA A 26 19.96 -27.66 18.95
N ASP A 27 19.18 -27.87 17.88
CA ASP A 27 19.65 -28.43 16.61
C ASP A 27 19.95 -27.31 15.61
N ASP A 28 21.22 -27.25 15.23
CA ASP A 28 21.91 -26.41 14.25
C ASP A 28 21.44 -24.97 14.06
N GLU A 29 22.37 -24.04 14.31
CA GLU A 29 22.39 -22.67 13.79
C GLU A 29 22.48 -22.67 12.26
N LYS A 30 21.59 -23.38 11.55
CA LYS A 30 21.42 -23.19 10.13
C LYS A 30 20.85 -21.79 9.96
N PRO A 31 21.62 -20.86 9.40
CA PRO A 31 21.15 -19.50 9.26
C PRO A 31 19.87 -19.50 8.43
N LEU A 32 18.89 -18.70 8.86
CA LEU A 32 17.59 -18.53 8.16
C LEU A 32 17.77 -18.15 6.69
N ILE A 33 18.92 -17.58 6.36
CA ILE A 33 19.36 -17.21 5.02
C ILE A 33 20.69 -17.93 4.79
N ASP A 34 20.80 -18.67 3.68
CA ASP A 34 22.06 -19.30 3.28
C ASP A 34 23.15 -18.21 3.12
N PRO A 35 24.30 -18.30 3.81
CA PRO A 35 25.37 -17.31 3.72
C PRO A 35 26.02 -17.28 2.34
N ASN A 36 25.77 -18.29 1.49
CA ASN A 36 26.19 -18.31 0.09
C ASN A 36 25.15 -17.70 -0.86
N ILE A 37 23.98 -17.27 -0.35
CA ILE A 37 23.08 -16.43 -1.14
C ILE A 37 23.76 -15.08 -1.32
N ASP A 38 24.09 -14.79 -2.57
CA ASP A 38 24.46 -13.46 -3.02
C ASP A 38 23.23 -12.55 -2.88
N LEU A 39 23.13 -11.82 -1.76
CA LEU A 39 22.07 -10.82 -1.55
C LEU A 39 22.16 -9.66 -2.54
N ASP A 40 23.32 -9.46 -3.18
CA ASP A 40 23.53 -8.46 -4.23
C ASP A 40 23.14 -8.99 -5.62
N SER A 41 22.77 -10.27 -5.73
CA SER A 41 22.19 -10.86 -6.94
C SER A 41 20.94 -10.09 -7.38
N THR A 42 20.83 -9.83 -8.68
CA THR A 42 19.68 -9.15 -9.30
C THR A 42 18.34 -9.82 -8.97
N PHE A 43 18.35 -11.09 -8.58
CA PHE A 43 17.16 -11.85 -8.18
C PHE A 43 16.67 -11.54 -6.75
N ALA A 44 17.53 -11.05 -5.86
CA ALA A 44 17.17 -10.68 -4.49
C ALA A 44 16.73 -9.20 -4.36
N ARG A 45 17.06 -8.35 -5.35
CA ARG A 45 16.73 -6.93 -5.33
C ARG A 45 15.25 -6.70 -5.65
N SER A 46 14.48 -6.27 -4.64
CA SER A 46 13.15 -5.71 -4.89
C SER A 46 13.26 -4.41 -5.71
N PRO A 47 12.35 -4.16 -6.66
CA PRO A 47 12.38 -2.94 -7.45
C PRO A 47 12.18 -1.73 -6.53
N SER A 48 12.86 -0.63 -6.83
CA SER A 48 12.52 0.66 -6.23
C SER A 48 11.09 1.06 -6.62
N THR A 49 10.49 1.97 -5.85
CA THR A 49 9.17 2.54 -6.16
C THR A 49 9.10 3.08 -7.60
N SER A 50 10.16 3.74 -8.06
CA SER A 50 10.23 4.30 -9.42
C SER A 50 10.28 3.20 -10.48
N GLU A 51 11.19 2.23 -10.34
CA GLU A 51 11.31 1.11 -11.28
C GLU A 51 10.01 0.32 -11.37
N TYR A 52 9.36 0.05 -10.23
CA TYR A 52 8.07 -0.61 -10.19
C TYR A 52 6.99 0.20 -10.94
N ASN A 53 6.92 1.51 -10.70
CA ASN A 53 5.91 2.35 -11.32
C ASN A 53 6.12 2.48 -12.83
N ILE A 54 7.37 2.58 -13.29
CA ILE A 54 7.72 2.61 -14.72
C ILE A 54 7.33 1.30 -15.39
N ASP A 55 7.72 0.15 -14.81
CA ASP A 55 7.32 -1.17 -15.32
C ASP A 55 5.79 -1.34 -15.36
N MET A 56 5.09 -0.90 -14.30
CA MET A 56 3.62 -0.92 -14.23
C MET A 56 2.98 -0.08 -15.34
N LEU A 57 3.51 1.13 -15.61
CA LEU A 57 3.02 2.01 -16.68
C LEU A 57 3.32 1.44 -18.07
N ASN A 58 4.50 0.84 -18.27
CA ASN A 58 4.88 0.20 -19.55
C ASN A 58 4.00 -1.01 -19.90
N LYS A 59 3.31 -1.60 -18.92
CA LYS A 59 2.33 -2.67 -19.13
C LYS A 59 0.95 -2.16 -19.55
N GLN A 60 0.71 -0.85 -19.48
CA GLN A 60 -0.55 -0.25 -19.92
C GLN A 60 -0.47 0.14 -21.41
N SER A 61 -1.64 0.36 -22.03
CA SER A 61 -1.68 1.01 -23.33
C SER A 61 -1.21 2.46 -23.23
N THR A 62 -0.51 2.93 -24.27
CA THR A 62 -0.05 4.32 -24.36
C THR A 62 -1.23 5.29 -24.30
N GLU A 63 -2.36 4.96 -24.94
CA GLU A 63 -3.57 5.80 -24.92
C GLU A 63 -4.11 5.96 -23.49
N LEU A 64 -4.15 4.88 -22.71
CA LEU A 64 -4.64 4.93 -21.32
C LEU A 64 -3.74 5.80 -20.43
N VAL A 65 -2.42 5.66 -20.56
CA VAL A 65 -1.47 6.45 -19.74
C VAL A 65 -1.57 7.93 -20.10
N GLN A 66 -1.64 8.27 -21.38
CA GLN A 66 -1.80 9.64 -21.84
C GLN A 66 -3.13 10.24 -21.35
N PHE A 67 -4.23 9.50 -21.50
CA PHE A 67 -5.54 9.95 -21.04
C PHE A 67 -5.57 10.17 -19.51
N ALA A 68 -5.01 9.24 -18.73
CA ALA A 68 -4.88 9.40 -17.28
C ALA A 68 -4.01 10.61 -16.91
N GLY A 69 -2.94 10.87 -17.64
CA GLY A 69 -2.09 12.05 -17.45
C GLY A 69 -2.83 13.36 -17.71
N THR A 70 -3.58 13.45 -18.80
CA THR A 70 -4.47 14.60 -19.09
C THR A 70 -5.48 14.80 -17.96
N CYS A 71 -6.08 13.71 -17.50
CA CYS A 71 -7.03 13.71 -16.39
C CYS A 71 -6.45 14.24 -15.08
N ALA A 72 -5.21 13.86 -14.74
CA ALA A 72 -4.53 14.35 -13.55
C ALA A 72 -4.32 15.87 -13.58
N GLY A 73 -3.95 16.43 -14.73
CA GLY A 73 -3.79 17.88 -14.91
C GLY A 73 -5.12 18.64 -14.80
N LEU A 74 -6.17 18.12 -15.44
CA LEU A 74 -7.47 18.78 -15.50
C LEU A 74 -8.19 18.79 -14.14
N MET A 75 -8.16 17.70 -13.38
CA MET A 75 -8.89 17.55 -12.11
C MET A 75 -8.26 18.28 -10.91
N GLY A 76 -7.64 19.44 -11.13
CA GLY A 76 -7.11 20.31 -10.07
C GLY A 76 -5.74 19.91 -9.53
N GLY A 77 -5.00 19.08 -10.27
CA GLY A 77 -3.61 18.71 -9.96
C GLY A 77 -3.46 17.97 -8.62
N GLU A 78 -2.27 18.10 -8.03
CA GLU A 78 -1.87 17.38 -6.82
C GLU A 78 -2.82 17.65 -5.64
N LYS A 79 -3.11 18.92 -5.34
CA LYS A 79 -3.98 19.30 -4.22
C LYS A 79 -5.34 18.60 -4.25
N CYS A 80 -6.00 18.57 -5.41
CA CYS A 80 -7.30 17.91 -5.51
C CYS A 80 -7.17 16.40 -5.58
N SER A 81 -6.10 15.89 -6.18
CA SER A 81 -5.78 14.47 -6.15
C SER A 81 -5.64 13.96 -4.72
N ASP A 82 -4.91 14.67 -3.86
CA ASP A 82 -4.67 14.28 -2.46
C ASP A 82 -5.95 14.28 -1.63
N GLN A 83 -6.81 15.28 -1.82
CA GLN A 83 -8.11 15.32 -1.14
C GLN A 83 -9.01 14.16 -1.56
N VAL A 84 -9.10 13.91 -2.88
CA VAL A 84 -9.90 12.80 -3.40
C VAL A 84 -9.36 11.45 -2.92
N MET A 85 -8.05 11.26 -2.90
CA MET A 85 -7.43 10.04 -2.37
C MET A 85 -7.62 9.90 -0.87
N SER A 86 -7.57 10.99 -0.10
CA SER A 86 -7.87 11.00 1.34
C SER A 86 -9.33 10.63 1.60
N GLU A 87 -10.26 11.07 0.76
CA GLU A 87 -11.66 10.63 0.88
C GLU A 87 -11.81 9.14 0.59
N ILE A 88 -11.23 8.67 -0.52
CA ILE A 88 -11.29 7.26 -0.91
C ILE A 88 -10.72 6.37 0.21
N LEU A 89 -9.55 6.69 0.74
CA LEU A 89 -8.82 5.83 1.67
C LEU A 89 -9.27 6.00 3.13
N GLN A 90 -9.57 7.24 3.52
CA GLN A 90 -9.72 7.65 4.92
C GLN A 90 -11.10 8.23 5.23
N ASN A 91 -11.98 8.40 4.23
CA ASN A 91 -13.29 9.08 4.35
C ASN A 91 -13.19 10.55 4.80
N ILE A 92 -12.06 11.21 4.57
CA ILE A 92 -11.91 12.66 4.80
C ILE A 92 -12.55 13.38 3.60
N PRO A 93 -13.63 14.17 3.77
CA PRO A 93 -14.36 14.73 2.63
C PRO A 93 -13.51 15.64 1.73
N THR A 94 -13.60 15.42 0.42
CA THR A 94 -13.04 16.30 -0.61
C THR A 94 -13.80 17.62 -0.61
N SER A 95 -13.07 18.74 -0.70
CA SER A 95 -13.69 20.08 -0.76
C SER A 95 -14.59 20.27 -1.97
N ARG A 96 -15.58 21.17 -1.84
CA ARG A 96 -16.48 21.57 -2.94
C ARG A 96 -15.71 21.97 -4.21
N TYR A 97 -14.60 22.70 -4.07
CA TYR A 97 -13.76 23.11 -5.20
C TYR A 97 -13.18 21.90 -5.96
N CYS A 98 -12.63 20.93 -5.23
CA CYS A 98 -12.06 19.74 -5.85
C CYS A 98 -13.13 18.79 -6.39
N CYS A 99 -14.29 18.70 -5.74
CA CYS A 99 -15.47 18.07 -6.32
C CYS A 99 -15.86 18.71 -7.65
N LEU A 100 -15.96 20.05 -7.71
CA LEU A 100 -16.31 20.76 -8.94
C LEU A 100 -15.31 20.48 -10.06
N LYS A 101 -14.01 20.55 -9.78
CA LYS A 101 -12.97 20.19 -10.76
C LYS A 101 -13.14 18.77 -11.26
N MET A 102 -13.34 17.80 -10.38
CA MET A 102 -13.56 16.41 -10.76
C MET A 102 -14.81 16.24 -11.63
N ILE A 103 -15.94 16.86 -11.25
CA ILE A 103 -17.21 16.73 -11.99
C ILE A 103 -17.13 17.34 -13.40
N ILE A 104 -16.49 18.51 -13.55
CA ILE A 104 -16.32 19.18 -14.86
C ILE A 104 -15.67 18.26 -15.91
N TYR A 105 -14.72 17.42 -15.49
CA TYR A 105 -13.97 16.55 -16.41
C TYR A 105 -14.51 15.11 -16.49
N GLY A 106 -15.61 14.84 -15.78
CA GLY A 106 -16.39 13.63 -16.00
C GLY A 106 -15.95 12.41 -15.19
N GLN A 107 -16.89 11.46 -15.09
CA GLN A 107 -16.74 10.27 -14.26
C GLN A 107 -15.63 9.36 -14.76
N GLU A 108 -15.52 9.22 -16.07
CA GLU A 108 -14.50 8.38 -16.70
C GLU A 108 -13.10 8.84 -16.34
N CYS A 109 -12.86 10.15 -16.37
CA CYS A 109 -11.58 10.75 -16.04
C CYS A 109 -11.15 10.46 -14.60
N HIS A 110 -12.10 10.56 -13.65
CA HIS A 110 -11.90 10.14 -12.27
C HIS A 110 -11.65 8.63 -12.16
N MET A 111 -12.49 7.79 -12.79
CA MET A 111 -12.37 6.34 -12.70
C MET A 111 -11.05 5.82 -13.26
N VAL A 112 -10.63 6.27 -14.44
CA VAL A 112 -9.37 5.85 -15.08
C VAL A 112 -8.18 6.28 -14.23
N LEU A 113 -8.12 7.56 -13.84
CA LEU A 113 -7.00 8.07 -13.05
C LEU A 113 -6.87 7.32 -11.72
N ARG A 114 -7.96 7.15 -10.96
CA ARG A 114 -7.90 6.50 -9.66
C ARG A 114 -7.56 5.01 -9.77
N ASN A 115 -8.10 4.32 -10.78
CA ASN A 115 -7.73 2.92 -11.01
C ASN A 115 -6.26 2.75 -11.37
N LEU A 116 -5.69 3.65 -12.19
CA LEU A 116 -4.27 3.64 -12.52
C LEU A 116 -3.42 3.95 -11.28
N LEU A 117 -3.81 4.94 -10.46
CA LEU A 117 -3.11 5.25 -9.22
C LEU A 117 -3.06 4.03 -8.29
N PHE A 118 -4.14 3.26 -8.17
CA PHE A 118 -4.18 2.02 -7.39
C PHE A 118 -3.31 0.88 -7.92
N GLN A 119 -2.67 1.03 -9.09
CA GLN A 119 -1.67 0.09 -9.58
C GLN A 119 -0.24 0.48 -9.19
N THR A 120 -0.02 1.75 -8.81
CA THR A 120 1.29 2.24 -8.38
C THR A 120 1.74 1.58 -7.07
N TYR A 121 3.05 1.52 -6.86
CA TYR A 121 3.70 0.88 -5.72
C TYR A 121 3.05 1.27 -4.39
N TYR A 122 2.84 2.57 -4.18
CA TYR A 122 2.34 3.10 -2.91
C TYR A 122 0.87 2.76 -2.65
N TYR A 123 0.02 2.80 -3.68
CA TYR A 123 -1.43 2.63 -3.51
C TYR A 123 -1.91 1.20 -3.73
N LYS A 124 -1.13 0.34 -4.39
CA LYS A 124 -1.47 -1.07 -4.64
C LYS A 124 -1.94 -1.83 -3.40
N PRO A 125 -1.30 -1.72 -2.22
CA PRO A 125 -1.76 -2.42 -1.02
C PRO A 125 -3.18 -2.06 -0.60
N PHE A 126 -3.66 -0.86 -0.96
CA PHE A 126 -4.98 -0.35 -0.59
C PHE A 126 -6.05 -0.56 -1.68
N ALA A 127 -5.69 -1.13 -2.83
CA ALA A 127 -6.57 -1.20 -4.00
C ALA A 127 -7.89 -1.94 -3.74
N SER A 128 -7.86 -3.04 -2.98
CA SER A 128 -9.06 -3.82 -2.65
C SER A 128 -10.09 -3.01 -1.85
N LYS A 129 -9.62 -2.16 -0.92
CA LYS A 129 -10.47 -1.27 -0.11
C LYS A 129 -10.83 0.02 -0.84
N GLY A 130 -9.91 0.56 -1.63
CA GLY A 130 -10.03 1.85 -2.28
C GLY A 130 -10.89 1.83 -3.54
N ARG A 131 -10.73 0.83 -4.42
CA ARG A 131 -11.45 0.77 -5.71
C ARG A 131 -12.98 0.82 -5.58
N PRO A 132 -13.62 0.09 -4.66
CA PRO A 132 -15.07 0.18 -4.46
C PRO A 132 -15.56 1.58 -4.06
N ARG A 133 -14.68 2.42 -3.51
CA ARG A 133 -15.01 3.76 -3.02
C ARG A 133 -14.81 4.85 -4.06
N ILE A 134 -14.14 4.58 -5.19
CA ILE A 134 -13.92 5.56 -6.26
C ILE A 134 -15.27 6.11 -6.75
N LEU A 135 -16.21 5.23 -7.09
CA LEU A 135 -17.55 5.62 -7.55
C LEU A 135 -18.37 6.29 -6.44
N LYS A 136 -18.17 5.89 -5.18
CA LYS A 136 -18.84 6.51 -4.03
C LYS A 136 -18.48 7.99 -3.89
N VAL A 137 -17.19 8.33 -3.99
CA VAL A 137 -16.71 9.71 -3.94
C VAL A 137 -17.25 10.52 -5.12
N TRP A 138 -17.28 9.93 -6.33
CA TRP A 138 -17.91 10.56 -7.49
C TRP A 138 -19.37 10.92 -7.23
N ASN A 139 -20.18 9.96 -6.80
CA ASN A 139 -21.60 10.15 -6.56
C ASN A 139 -21.87 11.21 -5.49
N ARG A 140 -21.07 11.25 -4.42
CA ARG A 140 -21.16 12.30 -3.39
C ARG A 140 -20.87 13.68 -3.96
N CYS A 141 -19.74 13.85 -4.64
CA CYS A 141 -19.37 15.12 -5.25
C CYS A 141 -20.42 15.57 -6.28
N SER A 142 -20.93 14.63 -7.09
CA SER A 142 -21.98 14.91 -8.07
C SER A 142 -23.27 15.41 -7.40
N ALA A 143 -23.67 14.82 -6.27
CA ALA A 143 -24.81 15.33 -5.50
C ALA A 143 -24.55 16.71 -4.88
N GLU A 144 -23.33 16.98 -4.41
CA GLU A 144 -22.98 18.26 -3.79
C GLU A 144 -22.90 19.43 -4.79
N VAL A 145 -22.36 19.18 -5.99
CA VAL A 145 -22.15 20.24 -6.99
C VAL A 145 -23.19 20.25 -8.12
N GLY A 146 -23.87 19.13 -8.36
CA GLY A 146 -24.89 18.96 -9.40
C GLY A 146 -26.32 19.17 -8.91
N GLY A 147 -26.52 19.47 -7.62
CA GLY A 147 -27.80 19.96 -7.11
C GLY A 147 -28.06 21.40 -7.58
N PHE A 148 -28.58 21.53 -8.80
CA PHE A 148 -29.33 22.69 -9.29
C PHE A 148 -30.75 22.26 -9.63
#